data_AF-A0A8I1HVC9-F1
#
_entry.id   AF-A0A8I1HVC9-F1
#
_cell.length_a   1.000
_cell.length_b   1.000
_cell.length_c   1.000
_cell.angle_alpha   90.00
_cell.angle_beta   90.00
_cell.angle_gamma   90.00
#
_symmetry.space_group_name_H-M   'P 1'
#
loop_
_entity.id
_entity.type
_entity.pdbx_description
1 polymer ?
#
loop_
_entity_poly.entity_id
_entity_poly.type
_entity_poly.pdbx_seq_one_letter_code
_entity_poly.pdbx_strand_id
1 'polypeptide(L)'
;MDMSENDALSPLFRLPGVKESAEKAAAAIARAHRRPAGLRKFEVISAESLMRGARASVALDGHAIPPHPGPEDMGKGPLASAVSAYSVAAPELLDATVRSFARAPLQVLARIDVAAGGTGIPAGESARLQGLGRLIAQGDGPAFDLLLPSVVHAEIAAGEFFGPRSGLVARVASRLAAVHTGFDPRGFAVPEVYYTRHRAEYAAAVGNYRTALADALLTHLAAWTAGGKEADAIARAA
;
A
#
# COMPACT_ATOMS: atom_id res chain seq x y z
N MET A 1 -27.21 -16.32 -6.21
CA MET A 1 -26.81 -15.05 -6.85
C MET A 1 -25.31 -15.11 -6.91
N ASP A 2 -24.75 -15.23 -8.10
CA ASP A 2 -23.33 -15.42 -8.31
C ASP A 2 -22.59 -14.14 -7.89
N MET A 3 -21.86 -14.21 -6.77
CA MET A 3 -21.08 -13.09 -6.23
C MET A 3 -19.98 -12.60 -7.20
N SER A 4 -19.72 -13.32 -8.30
CA SER A 4 -18.71 -12.96 -9.30
C SER A 4 -19.19 -11.98 -10.38
N GLU A 5 -20.51 -11.76 -10.56
CA GLU A 5 -21.03 -10.86 -11.61
C GLU A 5 -20.86 -9.36 -11.29
N ASN A 6 -20.64 -9.00 -10.01
CA ASN A 6 -20.55 -7.60 -9.57
C ASN A 6 -19.13 -7.14 -9.18
N ASP A 7 -18.15 -8.04 -9.22
CA ASP A 7 -16.75 -7.71 -8.91
C ASP A 7 -16.15 -6.86 -10.05
N ALA A 8 -16.05 -5.56 -9.80
CA ALA A 8 -15.55 -4.58 -10.76
C ALA A 8 -14.10 -4.84 -11.21
N LEU A 9 -13.30 -5.57 -10.42
CA LEU A 9 -11.91 -5.91 -10.75
C LEU A 9 -11.76 -7.29 -11.38
N SER A 10 -12.82 -8.10 -11.46
CA SER A 10 -12.80 -9.43 -12.08
C SER A 10 -12.18 -9.48 -13.49
N PRO A 11 -12.40 -8.48 -14.39
CA PRO A 11 -11.73 -8.47 -15.70
C PRO A 11 -10.20 -8.48 -15.62
N LEU A 12 -9.59 -7.95 -14.56
CA LEU A 12 -8.14 -7.88 -14.38
C LEU A 12 -7.52 -9.28 -14.17
N PHE A 13 -8.27 -10.25 -13.64
CA PHE A 13 -7.79 -11.63 -13.54
C PHE A 13 -7.61 -12.32 -14.88
N ARG A 14 -8.19 -11.80 -15.96
CA ARG A 14 -7.98 -12.33 -17.32
C ARG A 14 -6.64 -11.91 -17.92
N LEU A 15 -5.97 -10.94 -17.31
CA LEU A 15 -4.63 -10.53 -17.75
C LEU A 15 -3.61 -11.62 -17.41
N PRO A 16 -2.69 -11.94 -18.35
CA PRO A 16 -1.69 -12.98 -18.14
C PRO A 16 -0.93 -12.81 -16.82
N GLY A 17 -0.90 -13.87 -16.00
CA GLY A 17 -0.14 -13.93 -14.76
C GLY A 17 -0.69 -13.14 -13.56
N VAL A 18 -1.71 -12.29 -13.73
CA VAL A 18 -2.22 -11.42 -12.64
C VAL A 18 -2.86 -12.24 -11.53
N LYS A 19 -3.78 -13.15 -11.85
CA LYS A 19 -4.45 -13.99 -10.85
C LYS A 19 -3.46 -14.85 -10.06
N GLU A 20 -2.56 -15.55 -10.77
CA GLU A 20 -1.53 -16.38 -10.15
C GLU A 20 -0.61 -15.57 -9.22
N SER A 21 -0.19 -14.37 -9.66
CA SER A 21 0.66 -13.49 -8.86
C SER A 21 -0.07 -12.97 -7.61
N ALA A 22 -1.37 -12.71 -7.71
CA ALA A 22 -2.21 -12.26 -6.60
C ALA A 22 -2.39 -13.34 -5.53
N GLU A 23 -2.68 -14.57 -5.96
CA GLU A 23 -2.78 -15.74 -5.07
C GLU A 23 -1.42 -16.04 -4.41
N LYS A 24 -0.33 -15.93 -5.15
CA LYS A 24 1.04 -16.10 -4.63
C LYS A 24 1.38 -15.05 -3.58
N ALA A 25 1.01 -13.79 -3.80
CA ALA A 25 1.22 -12.72 -2.84
C ALA A 25 0.42 -12.96 -1.55
N ALA A 26 -0.87 -13.28 -1.66
CA ALA A 26 -1.72 -13.64 -0.52
C ALA A 26 -1.13 -14.81 0.29
N ALA A 27 -0.66 -15.86 -0.41
CA ALA A 27 -0.05 -17.02 0.24
C ALA A 27 1.28 -16.68 0.95
N ALA A 28 2.06 -15.72 0.45
CA ALA A 28 3.27 -15.26 1.12
C ALA A 28 2.94 -14.49 2.41
N ILE A 29 1.96 -13.57 2.35
CA ILE A 29 1.51 -12.76 3.49
C ILE A 29 0.92 -13.65 4.59
N ALA A 30 0.07 -14.61 4.22
CA ALA A 30 -0.58 -15.52 5.16
C ALA A 30 0.39 -16.33 6.04
N ARG A 31 1.63 -16.56 5.59
CA ARG A 31 2.66 -17.27 6.39
C ARG A 31 3.02 -16.51 7.65
N ALA A 32 3.21 -15.19 7.55
CA ALA A 32 3.54 -14.35 8.71
C ALA A 32 2.39 -14.32 9.73
N HIS A 33 1.14 -14.22 9.26
CA HIS A 33 -0.07 -14.22 10.10
C HIS A 33 -0.29 -15.52 10.87
N ARG A 34 0.14 -16.66 10.31
CA ARG A 34 0.02 -17.97 10.96
C ARG A 34 1.11 -18.26 11.98
N ARG A 35 2.10 -17.38 12.15
CA ARG A 35 3.18 -17.58 13.15
C ARG A 35 2.70 -17.28 14.57
N PRO A 36 3.28 -17.94 15.59
CA PRO A 36 3.01 -17.60 16.99
C PRO A 36 3.23 -16.11 17.31
N ALA A 37 4.30 -15.49 16.79
CA ALA A 37 4.54 -14.06 16.96
C ALA A 37 3.49 -13.20 16.25
N GLY A 38 3.03 -13.59 15.07
CA GLY A 38 1.91 -12.95 14.36
C GLY A 38 0.57 -13.02 15.11
N LEU A 39 0.42 -13.97 16.03
CA LEU A 39 -0.76 -14.09 16.90
C LEU A 39 -0.62 -13.36 18.24
N ARG A 40 0.61 -13.25 18.76
CA ARG A 40 0.88 -12.77 20.15
C ARG A 40 1.55 -11.41 20.24
N LYS A 41 2.27 -10.98 19.21
CA LYS A 41 3.10 -9.77 19.16
C LYS A 41 2.86 -8.98 17.88
N PHE A 42 1.64 -9.03 17.35
CA PHE A 42 1.32 -8.46 16.05
C PHE A 42 1.60 -6.95 15.99
N GLU A 43 1.35 -6.22 17.08
CA GLU A 43 1.60 -4.77 17.16
C GLU A 43 3.07 -4.42 16.92
N VAL A 44 4.00 -5.22 17.46
CA VAL A 44 5.45 -5.05 17.27
C VAL A 44 5.83 -5.29 15.81
N ILE A 45 5.30 -6.35 15.20
CA ILE A 45 5.55 -6.69 13.79
C ILE A 45 5.01 -5.59 12.88
N SER A 46 3.78 -5.13 13.12
CA SER A 46 3.15 -4.05 12.37
C SER A 46 3.92 -2.73 12.51
N ALA A 47 4.32 -2.35 13.73
CA ALA A 47 5.10 -1.13 13.96
C ALA A 47 6.47 -1.17 13.25
N GLU A 48 7.18 -2.29 13.33
CA GLU A 48 8.45 -2.48 12.60
C GLU A 48 8.24 -2.42 11.08
N SER A 49 7.17 -3.06 10.59
CA SER A 49 6.79 -3.06 9.18
C SER A 49 6.49 -1.65 8.65
N LEU A 50 5.80 -0.81 9.43
CA LEU A 50 5.54 0.60 9.09
C LEU A 50 6.84 1.41 9.02
N MET A 51 7.73 1.24 10.01
CA MET A 51 9.02 1.93 10.03
C MET A 51 9.92 1.54 8.86
N ARG A 52 9.96 0.25 8.50
CA ARG A 52 10.67 -0.22 7.30
C ARG A 52 10.05 0.35 6.02
N GLY A 53 8.72 0.39 5.92
CA GLY A 53 7.99 0.97 4.80
C GLY A 53 8.26 2.47 4.62
N ALA A 54 8.25 3.24 5.70
CA ALA A 54 8.55 4.67 5.69
C ALA A 54 9.99 4.94 5.21
N ARG A 55 10.98 4.20 5.74
CA ARG A 55 12.38 4.30 5.30
C ARG A 55 12.55 3.90 3.82
N ALA A 56 11.96 2.79 3.40
CA ALA A 56 12.02 2.36 2.01
C ALA A 56 11.38 3.39 1.06
N SER A 57 10.25 3.99 1.44
CA SER A 57 9.62 5.07 0.69
C SER A 57 10.53 6.29 0.50
N VAL A 58 11.15 6.77 1.57
CA VAL A 58 12.07 7.92 1.52
C VAL A 58 13.29 7.61 0.64
N ALA A 59 13.82 6.40 0.78
CA ALA A 59 14.91 5.94 -0.07
C ALA A 59 14.45 5.96 -1.53
N LEU A 60 13.29 5.36 -1.85
CA LEU A 60 12.70 5.26 -3.20
C LEU A 60 12.55 6.63 -3.87
N ASP A 61 12.18 7.66 -3.11
CA ASP A 61 12.05 9.03 -3.59
C ASP A 61 13.42 9.74 -3.77
N GLY A 62 14.53 9.05 -3.51
CA GLY A 62 15.90 9.50 -3.80
C GLY A 62 16.60 10.19 -2.63
N HIS A 63 15.97 10.23 -1.46
CA HIS A 63 16.56 10.86 -0.28
C HIS A 63 17.50 9.90 0.46
N ALA A 64 18.63 10.45 0.93
CA ALA A 64 19.54 9.71 1.82
C ALA A 64 18.90 9.54 3.21
N ILE A 65 19.04 8.35 3.78
CA ILE A 65 18.60 8.05 5.15
C ILE A 65 19.82 7.59 5.93
N PRO A 66 20.07 8.15 7.12
CA PRO A 66 21.10 7.65 8.01
C PRO A 66 20.89 6.15 8.28
N PRO A 67 21.97 5.35 8.38
CA PRO A 67 21.85 3.92 8.69
C PRO A 67 21.12 3.66 10.02
N HIS A 68 21.32 4.55 11.00
CA HIS A 68 20.74 4.51 12.34
C HIS A 68 20.07 5.86 12.65
N PRO A 69 18.83 6.10 12.18
CA PRO A 69 18.17 7.38 12.39
C PRO A 69 17.85 7.58 13.88
N GLY A 70 18.18 8.77 14.39
CA GLY A 70 17.92 9.18 15.77
C GLY A 70 16.63 9.99 15.92
N PRO A 71 16.25 10.37 17.15
CA PRO A 71 15.11 11.25 17.40
C PRO A 71 15.16 12.57 16.60
N GLU A 72 16.35 13.11 16.36
CA GLU A 72 16.58 14.32 15.58
C GLU A 72 16.16 14.19 14.09
N ASP A 73 16.31 13.00 13.50
CA ASP A 73 15.92 12.71 12.10
C ASP A 73 14.40 12.57 11.95
N MET A 74 13.69 12.39 13.07
CA MET A 74 12.25 12.18 13.13
C MET A 74 11.49 13.50 13.40
N GLY A 75 12.20 14.60 13.66
CA GLY A 75 11.58 15.91 13.93
C GLY A 75 11.27 16.75 12.70
N LYS A 76 11.99 16.56 11.58
CA LYS A 76 11.78 17.30 10.33
C LYS A 76 12.38 16.59 9.12
N GLY A 77 11.89 16.94 7.92
CA GLY A 77 12.41 16.44 6.65
C GLY A 77 11.72 15.19 6.12
N PRO A 78 12.24 14.59 5.03
CA PRO A 78 11.55 13.51 4.32
C PRO A 78 11.22 12.29 5.18
N LEU A 79 12.10 11.90 6.11
CA LEU A 79 11.84 10.79 7.02
C LEU A 79 10.71 11.09 7.99
N ALA A 80 10.71 12.27 8.62
CA ALA A 80 9.64 12.69 9.51
C ALA A 80 8.28 12.72 8.79
N SER A 81 8.23 13.28 7.58
CA SER A 81 7.01 13.30 6.75
C SER A 81 6.53 11.90 6.36
N ALA A 82 7.44 11.00 5.98
CA ALA A 82 7.07 9.62 5.68
C ALA A 82 6.57 8.87 6.92
N VAL A 83 7.26 8.98 8.06
CA VAL A 83 6.82 8.35 9.32
C VAL A 83 5.44 8.88 9.73
N SER A 84 5.20 10.19 9.62
CA SER A 84 3.89 10.78 9.87
C SER A 84 2.81 10.26 8.92
N ALA A 85 3.11 10.11 7.62
CA ALA A 85 2.17 9.54 6.67
C ALA A 85 1.83 8.07 6.99
N TYR A 86 2.82 7.24 7.36
CA TYR A 86 2.61 5.85 7.73
C TYR A 86 1.90 5.67 9.09
N SER A 87 1.97 6.67 9.98
CA SER A 87 1.36 6.58 11.31
C SER A 87 -0.17 6.45 11.26
N VAL A 88 -0.82 6.76 10.14
CA VAL A 88 -2.27 6.53 9.97
C VAL A 88 -2.64 5.05 10.06
N ALA A 89 -1.67 4.16 9.78
CA ALA A 89 -1.81 2.71 9.84
C ALA A 89 -1.14 2.10 11.09
N ALA A 90 -0.76 2.92 12.08
CA ALA A 90 -0.22 2.46 13.36
C ALA A 90 -1.21 1.52 14.06
N PRO A 91 -0.73 0.49 14.81
CA PRO A 91 -1.60 -0.54 15.39
C PRO A 91 -2.79 0.02 16.19
N GLU A 92 -2.56 1.08 16.96
CA GLU A 92 -3.56 1.70 17.84
C GLU A 92 -4.63 2.49 17.07
N LEU A 93 -4.34 2.87 15.82
CA LEU A 93 -5.23 3.66 14.95
C LEU A 93 -5.84 2.84 13.81
N LEU A 94 -5.26 1.67 13.50
CA LEU A 94 -5.51 0.95 12.26
C LEU A 94 -6.99 0.68 12.03
N ASP A 95 -7.67 0.10 13.01
CA ASP A 95 -9.09 -0.24 12.94
C ASP A 95 -9.98 0.98 12.66
N ALA A 96 -9.71 2.11 13.31
CA ALA A 96 -10.46 3.34 13.10
C ALA A 96 -10.18 3.96 11.73
N THR A 97 -8.91 3.93 11.29
CA THR A 97 -8.51 4.43 9.98
C THR A 97 -9.13 3.59 8.86
N VAL A 98 -9.10 2.25 8.96
CA VAL A 98 -9.67 1.35 7.95
C VAL A 98 -11.18 1.48 7.85
N ARG A 99 -11.90 1.58 8.98
CA ARG A 99 -13.34 1.90 8.97
C ARG A 99 -13.64 3.23 8.27
N SER A 100 -12.80 4.24 8.48
CA SER A 100 -12.93 5.53 7.81
C SER A 100 -12.59 5.42 6.32
N PHE A 101 -11.58 4.63 5.97
CA PHE A 101 -11.16 4.40 4.59
C PHE A 101 -12.26 3.70 3.77
N ALA A 102 -12.96 2.75 4.36
CA ALA A 102 -14.11 2.07 3.75
C ALA A 102 -15.29 3.02 3.45
N ARG A 103 -15.52 4.04 4.29
CA ARG A 103 -16.69 4.92 4.19
C ARG A 103 -16.41 6.24 3.47
N ALA A 104 -15.22 6.78 3.68
CA ALA A 104 -14.79 8.10 3.21
C ALA A 104 -13.33 8.03 2.72
N PRO A 105 -13.02 7.22 1.69
CA PRO A 105 -11.65 6.98 1.25
C PRO A 105 -10.91 8.27 0.88
N LEU A 106 -11.58 9.20 0.18
CA LEU A 106 -10.96 10.46 -0.22
C LEU A 106 -10.54 11.34 0.96
N GLN A 107 -11.29 11.31 2.06
CA GLN A 107 -10.92 12.03 3.29
C GLN A 107 -9.65 11.42 3.91
N VAL A 108 -9.52 10.09 3.89
CA VAL A 108 -8.33 9.42 4.38
C VAL A 108 -7.13 9.70 3.48
N LEU A 109 -7.29 9.71 2.16
CA LEU A 109 -6.22 10.10 1.22
C LEU A 109 -5.74 11.54 1.47
N ALA A 110 -6.67 12.48 1.66
CA ALA A 110 -6.35 13.85 2.03
C ALA A 110 -5.58 13.93 3.36
N ARG A 111 -5.97 13.14 4.37
CA ARG A 111 -5.27 13.07 5.66
C ARG A 111 -3.85 12.51 5.52
N ILE A 112 -3.63 11.52 4.65
CA ILE A 112 -2.29 10.99 4.36
C ILE A 112 -1.42 12.08 3.71
N ASP A 113 -1.96 12.82 2.74
CA ASP A 113 -1.24 13.92 2.10
C ASP A 113 -0.86 15.02 3.10
N VAL A 114 -1.76 15.42 3.99
CA VAL A 114 -1.46 16.39 5.07
C VAL A 114 -0.34 15.87 5.98
N ALA A 115 -0.40 14.60 6.40
CA ALA A 115 0.65 13.99 7.21
C ALA A 115 2.00 13.91 6.46
N ALA A 116 1.96 13.78 5.13
CA ALA A 116 3.14 13.85 4.26
C ALA A 116 3.64 15.29 4.01
N GLY A 117 3.05 16.32 4.64
CA GLY A 117 3.42 17.73 4.48
C GLY A 117 2.71 18.45 3.33
N GLY A 118 1.62 17.89 2.83
CA GLY A 118 0.75 18.48 1.80
C GLY A 118 -0.40 19.31 2.36
N THR A 119 -1.31 19.71 1.48
CA THR A 119 -2.49 20.53 1.80
C THR A 119 -3.75 19.69 2.02
N GLY A 120 -3.72 18.40 1.66
CA GLY A 120 -4.89 17.53 1.64
C GLY A 120 -5.84 17.79 0.48
N ILE A 121 -5.50 18.70 -0.43
CA ILE A 121 -6.32 19.07 -1.58
C ILE A 121 -5.78 18.35 -2.81
N PRO A 122 -6.53 17.39 -3.38
CA PRO A 122 -6.10 16.73 -4.60
C PRO A 122 -6.06 17.69 -5.78
N ALA A 123 -5.04 17.55 -6.62
CA ALA A 123 -4.91 18.17 -7.94
C ALA A 123 -5.30 17.15 -9.04
N GLY A 124 -5.48 17.64 -10.27
CA GLY A 124 -5.66 16.78 -11.45
C GLY A 124 -7.10 16.27 -11.67
N GLU A 125 -7.22 15.05 -12.18
CA GLU A 125 -8.47 14.46 -12.71
C GLU A 125 -9.47 14.07 -11.60
N SER A 126 -10.22 15.05 -11.08
CA SER A 126 -11.20 14.85 -10.00
C SER A 126 -12.17 13.69 -10.28
N ALA A 127 -12.68 13.54 -11.50
CA ALA A 127 -13.61 12.46 -11.85
C ALA A 127 -13.00 11.06 -11.66
N ARG A 128 -11.71 10.89 -11.96
CA ARG A 128 -10.99 9.63 -11.82
C ARG A 128 -10.73 9.29 -10.35
N LEU A 129 -10.28 10.28 -9.57
CA LEU A 129 -10.11 10.13 -8.13
C LEU A 129 -11.45 9.81 -7.43
N GLN A 130 -12.54 10.46 -7.84
CA GLN A 130 -13.90 10.13 -7.36
C GLN A 130 -14.32 8.71 -7.74
N GLY A 131 -13.95 8.24 -8.94
CA GLY A 131 -14.12 6.85 -9.36
C GLY A 131 -13.38 5.87 -8.46
N LEU A 132 -12.12 6.15 -8.14
CA LEU A 132 -11.32 5.36 -7.20
C LEU A 132 -11.96 5.33 -5.80
N GLY A 133 -12.45 6.48 -5.32
CA GLY A 133 -13.18 6.55 -4.05
C GLY A 133 -14.43 5.67 -4.03
N ARG A 134 -15.22 5.66 -5.10
CA ARG A 134 -16.37 4.75 -5.22
C ARG A 134 -15.97 3.29 -5.26
N LEU A 135 -14.92 2.94 -6.02
CA LEU A 135 -14.39 1.58 -6.07
C LEU A 135 -14.02 1.09 -4.66
N ILE A 136 -13.27 1.87 -3.88
CA ILE A 136 -12.87 1.49 -2.51
C ILE A 136 -14.09 1.28 -1.60
N ALA A 137 -15.08 2.18 -1.70
CA ALA A 137 -16.22 2.20 -0.77
C ALA A 137 -17.32 1.17 -1.10
N GLN A 138 -17.43 0.76 -2.36
CA GLN A 138 -18.57 -0.03 -2.86
C GLN A 138 -18.17 -1.33 -3.54
N GLY A 139 -16.88 -1.53 -3.81
CA GLY A 139 -16.39 -2.76 -4.44
C GLY A 139 -16.38 -3.95 -3.48
N ASP A 140 -16.55 -5.13 -4.04
CA ASP A 140 -16.46 -6.42 -3.37
C ASP A 140 -16.06 -7.52 -4.37
N GLY A 141 -15.73 -8.70 -3.85
CA GLY A 141 -15.45 -9.90 -4.64
C GLY A 141 -13.98 -10.34 -4.67
N PRO A 142 -13.69 -11.54 -5.21
CA PRO A 142 -12.36 -12.14 -5.08
C PRO A 142 -11.23 -11.35 -5.77
N ALA A 143 -11.50 -10.72 -6.90
CA ALA A 143 -10.52 -9.86 -7.58
C ALA A 143 -10.40 -8.51 -6.87
N PHE A 144 -11.50 -7.95 -6.38
CA PHE A 144 -11.46 -6.79 -5.51
C PHE A 144 -10.54 -7.02 -4.30
N ASP A 145 -10.75 -8.12 -3.58
CA ASP A 145 -10.00 -8.44 -2.36
C ASP A 145 -8.49 -8.56 -2.62
N LEU A 146 -8.10 -9.19 -3.73
CA LEU A 146 -6.69 -9.44 -4.04
C LEU A 146 -6.00 -8.33 -4.83
N LEU A 147 -6.73 -7.49 -5.57
CA LEU A 147 -6.15 -6.51 -6.49
C LEU A 147 -6.34 -5.06 -6.06
N LEU A 148 -7.28 -4.74 -5.15
CA LEU A 148 -7.49 -3.36 -4.70
C LEU A 148 -6.19 -2.68 -4.22
N PRO A 149 -5.29 -3.33 -3.45
CA PRO A 149 -4.05 -2.70 -3.01
C PRO A 149 -3.18 -2.24 -4.18
N SER A 150 -3.07 -3.08 -5.21
CA SER A 150 -2.27 -2.80 -6.41
C SER A 150 -2.92 -1.74 -7.31
N VAL A 151 -4.26 -1.75 -7.42
CA VAL A 151 -5.02 -0.74 -8.18
C VAL A 151 -4.97 0.63 -7.50
N VAL A 152 -5.21 0.70 -6.20
CA VAL A 152 -5.12 1.95 -5.42
C VAL A 152 -3.73 2.57 -5.53
N HIS A 153 -2.68 1.75 -5.44
CA HIS A 153 -1.31 2.23 -5.63
C HIS A 153 -1.15 2.84 -7.03
N ALA A 154 -1.46 2.07 -8.07
CA ALA A 154 -1.22 2.48 -9.46
C ALA A 154 -2.01 3.75 -9.83
N GLU A 155 -3.29 3.82 -9.47
CA GLU A 155 -4.16 4.97 -9.73
C GLU A 155 -3.64 6.25 -9.05
N ILE A 156 -3.23 6.19 -7.79
CA ILE A 156 -2.74 7.37 -7.07
C ILE A 156 -1.36 7.82 -7.57
N ALA A 157 -0.45 6.87 -7.81
CA ALA A 157 0.90 7.16 -8.26
C ALA A 157 0.90 7.73 -9.69
N ALA A 158 0.20 7.09 -10.62
CA ALA A 158 0.11 7.54 -12.02
C ALA A 158 -0.86 8.72 -12.23
N GLY A 159 -1.78 8.94 -11.28
CA GLY A 159 -2.71 10.06 -11.31
C GLY A 159 -2.12 11.37 -10.81
N GLU A 160 -0.98 11.32 -10.11
CA GLU A 160 -0.31 12.49 -9.51
C GLU A 160 -1.26 13.41 -8.72
N PHE A 161 -2.32 12.83 -8.13
CA PHE A 161 -3.38 13.58 -7.45
C PHE A 161 -2.88 14.44 -6.28
N PHE A 162 -1.69 14.18 -5.75
CA PHE A 162 -1.08 14.94 -4.65
C PHE A 162 0.29 15.53 -5.04
N GLY A 163 0.53 15.69 -6.35
CA GLY A 163 1.79 16.18 -6.90
C GLY A 163 2.97 15.27 -6.50
N PRO A 164 4.13 15.83 -6.10
CA PRO A 164 5.31 15.04 -5.74
C PRO A 164 5.10 14.01 -4.62
N ARG A 165 4.04 14.16 -3.81
CA ARG A 165 3.74 13.25 -2.70
C ARG A 165 2.86 12.07 -3.11
N SER A 166 2.35 12.03 -4.33
CA SER A 166 1.49 10.95 -4.83
C SER A 166 2.12 9.57 -4.66
N GLY A 167 3.43 9.44 -4.85
CA GLY A 167 4.12 8.16 -4.62
C GLY A 167 4.03 7.69 -3.17
N LEU A 168 4.26 8.57 -2.20
CA LEU A 168 4.15 8.25 -0.77
C LEU A 168 2.69 7.98 -0.37
N VAL A 169 1.75 8.81 -0.83
CA VAL A 169 0.31 8.61 -0.57
C VAL A 169 -0.16 7.28 -1.14
N ALA A 170 0.27 6.92 -2.36
CA ALA A 170 -0.06 5.66 -3.00
C ALA A 170 0.39 4.44 -2.19
N ARG A 171 1.63 4.46 -1.67
CA ARG A 171 2.19 3.36 -0.87
C ARG A 171 1.42 3.17 0.45
N VAL A 172 1.13 4.27 1.16
CA VAL A 172 0.35 4.20 2.41
C VAL A 172 -1.10 3.76 2.14
N ALA A 173 -1.75 4.34 1.13
CA ALA A 173 -3.13 3.99 0.75
C ALA A 173 -3.25 2.53 0.29
N SER A 174 -2.25 2.02 -0.43
CA SER A 174 -2.16 0.61 -0.83
C SER A 174 -2.15 -0.33 0.38
N ARG A 175 -1.41 0.03 1.45
CA ARG A 175 -1.42 -0.73 2.71
C ARG A 175 -2.77 -0.69 3.42
N LEU A 176 -3.43 0.47 3.47
CA LEU A 176 -4.78 0.56 4.03
C LEU A 176 -5.79 -0.26 3.22
N ALA A 177 -5.68 -0.26 1.89
CA ALA A 177 -6.50 -1.09 1.01
C ALA A 177 -6.27 -2.59 1.24
N ALA A 178 -5.04 -3.01 1.52
CA ALA A 178 -4.73 -4.40 1.86
C ALA A 178 -5.34 -4.84 3.20
N VAL A 179 -5.38 -3.94 4.18
CA VAL A 179 -6.05 -4.22 5.46
C VAL A 179 -7.57 -4.22 5.28
N HIS A 180 -8.12 -3.25 4.55
CA HIS A 180 -9.55 -3.12 4.24
C HIS A 180 -10.15 -4.37 3.61
N THR A 181 -9.43 -4.95 2.64
CA THR A 181 -9.85 -6.18 1.92
C THR A 181 -9.55 -7.47 2.69
N GLY A 182 -8.78 -7.40 3.77
CA GLY A 182 -8.26 -8.59 4.45
C GLY A 182 -7.13 -9.31 3.71
N PHE A 183 -6.60 -8.72 2.62
CA PHE A 183 -5.39 -9.22 1.94
C PHE A 183 -4.17 -9.26 2.86
N ASP A 184 -4.06 -8.26 3.75
CA ASP A 184 -3.07 -8.20 4.83
C ASP A 184 -3.73 -7.62 6.10
N PRO A 185 -4.48 -8.43 6.88
CA PRO A 185 -5.44 -7.93 7.88
C PRO A 185 -4.80 -7.21 9.07
N ARG A 186 -3.48 -7.25 9.21
CA ARG A 186 -2.72 -6.52 10.26
C ARG A 186 -1.62 -5.63 9.69
N GLY A 187 -1.56 -5.49 8.36
CA GLY A 187 -0.54 -4.68 7.70
C GLY A 187 0.89 -5.15 7.97
N PHE A 188 1.16 -6.46 7.92
CA PHE A 188 2.50 -7.00 8.16
C PHE A 188 3.46 -6.80 6.99
N ALA A 189 2.98 -6.89 5.75
CA ALA A 189 3.83 -6.90 4.57
C ALA A 189 4.52 -5.54 4.34
N VAL A 190 5.76 -5.60 3.82
CA VAL A 190 6.59 -4.42 3.49
C VAL A 190 6.91 -4.40 1.98
N PRO A 191 5.95 -4.07 1.11
CA PRO A 191 6.18 -4.05 -0.34
C PRO A 191 7.21 -3.00 -0.78
N GLU A 192 7.40 -1.92 -0.02
CA GLU A 192 8.21 -0.77 -0.42
C GLU A 192 9.70 -1.08 -0.61
N VAL A 193 10.19 -2.07 0.13
CA VAL A 193 11.58 -2.53 0.01
C VAL A 193 11.83 -3.10 -1.39
N TYR A 194 10.84 -3.77 -1.99
CA TYR A 194 10.95 -4.28 -3.35
C TYR A 194 11.04 -3.14 -4.36
N TYR A 195 10.15 -2.15 -4.30
CA TYR A 195 10.19 -0.98 -5.19
C TYR A 195 11.54 -0.26 -5.13
N THR A 196 12.11 -0.15 -3.92
CA THR A 196 13.43 0.48 -3.71
C THR A 196 14.57 -0.28 -4.40
N ARG A 197 14.48 -1.61 -4.49
CA ARG A 197 15.45 -2.47 -5.20
C ARG A 197 15.19 -2.55 -6.70
N HIS A 198 13.95 -2.30 -7.12
CA HIS A 198 13.46 -2.41 -8.50
C HIS A 198 13.02 -1.06 -9.07
N ARG A 199 13.75 0.03 -8.78
CA ARG A 199 13.28 1.40 -9.05
C ARG A 199 12.94 1.67 -10.50
N ALA A 200 13.78 1.23 -11.42
CA ALA A 200 13.59 1.48 -12.85
C ALA A 200 12.33 0.78 -13.37
N GLU A 201 12.14 -0.49 -12.98
CA GLU A 201 10.94 -1.28 -13.30
C GLU A 201 9.69 -0.65 -12.69
N TYR A 202 9.73 -0.28 -11.40
CA TYR A 202 8.64 0.39 -10.72
C TYR A 202 8.28 1.74 -11.36
N ALA A 203 9.27 2.57 -11.69
CA ALA A 203 9.04 3.86 -12.35
C ALA A 203 8.43 3.68 -13.75
N ALA A 204 8.90 2.71 -14.52
CA ALA A 204 8.33 2.38 -15.83
C ALA A 204 6.86 1.91 -15.71
N ALA A 205 6.58 1.02 -14.75
CA ALA A 205 5.25 0.48 -14.51
C ALA A 205 4.24 1.56 -14.05
N VAL A 206 4.67 2.52 -13.24
CA VAL A 206 3.85 3.68 -12.87
C VAL A 206 3.63 4.58 -14.09
N GLY A 207 4.70 4.88 -14.85
CA GLY A 207 4.63 5.78 -16.00
C GLY A 207 3.78 5.28 -17.16
N ASN A 208 3.70 3.95 -17.35
CA ASN A 208 2.95 3.34 -18.45
C ASN A 208 1.57 2.78 -18.03
N TYR A 209 1.17 2.92 -16.76
CA TYR A 209 -0.03 2.31 -16.19
C TYR A 209 -1.30 2.50 -17.04
N ARG A 210 -1.48 3.71 -17.61
CA ARG A 210 -2.67 4.04 -18.41
C ARG A 210 -2.76 3.27 -19.72
N THR A 211 -1.65 2.77 -20.23
CA THR A 211 -1.56 2.04 -21.51
C THR A 211 -1.18 0.57 -21.34
N ALA A 212 -0.57 0.21 -20.20
CA ALA A 212 -0.05 -1.13 -19.91
C ALA A 212 -0.29 -1.48 -18.43
N LEU A 213 -1.56 -1.51 -18.01
CA LEU A 213 -1.92 -1.67 -16.60
C LEU A 213 -1.43 -2.99 -15.97
N ALA A 214 -1.21 -4.05 -16.77
CA ALA A 214 -0.67 -5.32 -16.31
C ALA A 214 0.74 -5.16 -15.71
N ASP A 215 1.58 -4.27 -16.26
CA ASP A 215 2.94 -4.05 -15.78
C ASP A 215 2.94 -3.54 -14.34
N ALA A 216 2.08 -2.56 -14.04
CA ALA A 216 1.87 -2.06 -12.68
C ALA A 216 1.34 -3.14 -11.74
N LEU A 217 0.32 -3.90 -12.17
CA LEU A 217 -0.25 -4.97 -11.33
C LEU A 217 0.79 -6.04 -11.00
N LEU A 218 1.52 -6.55 -12.00
CA LEU A 218 2.52 -7.60 -11.80
C LEU A 218 3.69 -7.10 -10.94
N THR A 219 4.15 -5.86 -11.16
CA THR A 219 5.20 -5.24 -10.34
C THR A 219 4.76 -5.08 -8.88
N HIS A 220 3.54 -4.60 -8.64
CA HIS A 220 2.99 -4.46 -7.29
C HIS A 220 2.79 -5.83 -6.63
N LEU A 221 2.26 -6.83 -7.34
CA LEU A 221 2.06 -8.19 -6.80
C LEU A 221 3.39 -8.91 -6.48
N ALA A 222 4.43 -8.67 -7.27
CA ALA A 222 5.79 -9.12 -6.95
C ALA A 222 6.31 -8.46 -5.66
N ALA A 223 6.05 -7.16 -5.50
CA ALA A 223 6.38 -6.42 -4.28
C ALA A 223 5.61 -6.94 -3.05
N TRP A 224 4.32 -7.21 -3.17
CA TRP A 224 3.52 -7.81 -2.10
C TRP A 224 4.00 -9.21 -1.74
N THR A 225 4.40 -10.03 -2.72
CA THR A 225 5.02 -11.33 -2.48
C THR A 225 6.33 -11.20 -1.69
N ALA A 226 7.19 -10.26 -2.08
CA ALA A 226 8.44 -9.98 -1.37
C ALA A 226 8.20 -9.42 0.04
N GLY A 227 7.25 -8.50 0.19
CA GLY A 227 6.84 -7.91 1.46
C GLY A 227 6.25 -8.96 2.42
N GLY A 228 5.50 -9.93 1.93
CA GLY A 228 5.02 -11.06 2.75
C GLY A 228 6.16 -11.95 3.25
N LYS A 229 7.22 -12.15 2.46
CA LYS A 229 8.42 -12.88 2.90
C LYS A 229 9.22 -12.08 3.94
N GLU A 230 9.31 -10.77 3.78
CA GLU A 230 9.92 -9.86 4.77
C GLU A 230 9.16 -9.92 6.10
N ALA A 231 7.82 -9.89 6.05
CA ALA A 231 6.97 -10.07 7.22
C ALA A 231 7.19 -11.43 7.92
N ASP A 232 7.33 -12.51 7.16
CA ASP A 232 7.66 -13.84 7.71
C ASP A 232 9.01 -13.83 8.44
N ALA A 233 10.00 -13.08 7.92
CA ALA A 233 11.30 -12.93 8.54
C ALA A 233 11.24 -12.10 9.84
N ILE A 234 10.52 -10.96 9.85
CA ILE A 234 10.28 -10.16 11.05
C ILE A 234 9.59 -11.01 12.14
N ALA A 235 8.54 -11.74 11.76
CA ALA A 235 7.80 -12.60 12.68
C ALA A 235 8.59 -13.83 13.17
N ARG A 236 9.73 -14.18 12.54
CA ARG A 236 10.67 -15.19 13.06
C ARG A 236 11.65 -14.62 14.09
N ALA A 237 11.98 -13.34 13.96
CA ALA A 237 12.94 -12.66 14.82
C ALA A 237 12.32 -12.12 16.12
N ALA A 238 10.99 -11.93 16.14
CA ALA A 238 10.19 -11.46 17.28
C ALA A 238 9.80 -12.56 18.27
#